data_AF-A0A3E2WV90-F1
#
_entry.id   AF-A0A3E2WV90-F1
#
_cell.length_a   1.000
_cell.length_b   1.000
_cell.length_c   1.000
_cell.angle_alpha   90.00
_cell.angle_beta   90.00
_cell.angle_gamma   90.00
#
_symmetry.space_group_name_H-M   'P 1'
#
loop_
_entity.id
_entity.type
_entity.pdbx_description
1 polymer ?
#
loop_
_entity_poly.entity_id
_entity_poly.type
_entity_poly.pdbx_seq_one_letter_code
_entity_poly.pdbx_strand_id
1 'polypeptide(L)'
;MGDRKPSEIIQDFIDLLNYANDIYNESKSECERLDSIERVRSWQHKFEFAKDKQERNRLATALHKERLQRRKFKDTVDLYIHVHNFSNSENNKAVLKRLGGMLNLQKRTEEYLDSDREYKAGDDDDSDRG
;
A
#
# COMPACT_ATOMS: atom_id res chain seq x y z
N MET A 1 5.18 23.38 0.02
CA MET A 1 5.21 22.84 1.41
C MET A 1 4.67 23.83 2.45
N GLY A 2 4.18 25.02 2.07
CA GLY A 2 3.77 26.07 3.02
C GLY A 2 2.44 25.84 3.76
N ASP A 3 1.56 24.96 3.26
CA ASP A 3 0.18 24.84 3.79
C ASP A 3 -0.15 23.49 4.42
N ARG A 4 0.74 22.50 4.30
CA ARG A 4 0.52 21.14 4.82
C ARG A 4 1.30 20.93 6.10
N LYS A 5 0.65 20.37 7.11
CA LYS A 5 1.34 20.05 8.37
C LYS A 5 2.35 18.93 8.14
N PRO A 6 3.49 18.95 8.86
CA PRO A 6 4.45 17.85 8.82
C PRO A 6 3.81 16.47 9.03
N SER A 7 2.87 16.35 9.98
CA SER A 7 2.15 15.09 10.23
C SER A 7 1.39 14.57 9.02
N GLU A 8 0.79 15.44 8.20
CA GLU A 8 0.05 15.04 7.01
C GLU A 8 1.00 14.47 5.94
N ILE A 9 2.16 15.08 5.74
CA ILE A 9 3.16 14.60 4.77
C ILE A 9 3.72 13.25 5.21
N ILE A 10 4.01 13.09 6.50
CA ILE A 10 4.49 11.82 7.05
C ILE A 10 3.41 10.74 6.96
N GLN A 11 2.15 11.09 7.22
CA GLN A 11 1.01 10.19 7.08
C GLN A 11 0.86 9.71 5.63
N ASP A 12 0.86 10.62 4.65
CA ASP A 12 0.81 10.26 3.23
C ASP A 12 1.92 9.28 2.83
N PHE A 13 3.14 9.51 3.35
CA PHE A 13 4.26 8.62 3.07
C PHE A 13 4.03 7.22 3.66
N ILE A 14 3.57 7.13 4.91
CA ILE A 14 3.23 5.83 5.53
C ILE A 14 2.10 5.14 4.77
N ASP A 15 1.08 5.89 4.37
CA ASP A 15 -0.07 5.38 3.62
C ASP A 15 0.36 4.86 2.25
N LEU A 16 1.29 5.53 1.58
CA LEU A 16 1.91 5.04 0.35
C LEU A 16 2.62 3.69 0.57
N LEU A 17 3.37 3.53 1.67
CA LEU A 17 4.07 2.27 1.96
C LEU A 17 3.08 1.12 2.19
N ASN A 18 2.00 1.38 2.94
CA ASN A 18 0.95 0.40 3.20
C ASN A 18 0.21 0.04 1.91
N TYR A 19 -0.26 1.04 1.17
CA TYR A 19 -0.94 0.85 -0.10
C TYR A 19 -0.08 0.07 -1.10
N ALA A 20 1.20 0.43 -1.24
CA ALA A 20 2.13 -0.26 -2.12
C ALA A 20 2.30 -1.73 -1.73
N ASN A 21 2.27 -2.05 -0.43
CA ASN A 21 2.35 -3.44 0.02
C ASN A 21 1.09 -4.23 -0.36
N ASP A 22 -0.08 -3.66 -0.08
CA ASP A 22 -1.36 -4.32 -0.33
C ASP A 22 -1.55 -4.55 -1.82
N ILE A 23 -1.42 -3.49 -2.63
CA ILE A 23 -1.65 -3.56 -4.08
C ILE A 23 -0.64 -4.47 -4.78
N TYR A 24 0.61 -4.51 -4.30
CA TYR A 24 1.62 -5.43 -4.82
C TYR A 24 1.22 -6.88 -4.56
N ASN A 25 0.85 -7.22 -3.32
CA ASN A 25 0.51 -8.58 -2.94
C ASN A 25 -0.77 -9.07 -3.62
N GLU A 26 -1.79 -8.22 -3.72
CA GLU A 26 -3.01 -8.51 -4.47
C GLU A 26 -2.71 -8.75 -5.95
N SER A 27 -1.98 -7.84 -6.60
CA SER A 27 -1.67 -7.95 -8.04
C SER A 27 -0.78 -9.13 -8.35
N LYS A 28 0.17 -9.44 -7.47
CA LYS A 28 1.04 -10.63 -7.59
C LYS A 28 0.22 -11.91 -7.47
N SER A 29 -0.67 -11.99 -6.48
CA SER A 29 -1.56 -13.14 -6.29
C SER A 29 -2.47 -13.35 -7.50
N GLU A 30 -2.99 -12.27 -8.09
CA GLU A 30 -3.79 -12.35 -9.32
C GLU A 30 -2.97 -12.82 -10.53
N CYS A 31 -1.71 -12.38 -10.67
CA CYS A 31 -0.82 -12.92 -11.69
C CYS A 31 -0.62 -14.44 -11.51
N GLU A 32 -0.32 -14.88 -10.30
CA GLU A 32 -0.11 -16.30 -9.97
C GLU A 32 -1.37 -17.13 -10.23
N ARG A 33 -2.54 -16.62 -9.85
CA ARG A 33 -3.85 -17.25 -10.13
C ARG A 33 -4.09 -17.43 -11.62
N LEU A 34 -3.82 -16.39 -12.43
CA LEU A 34 -4.02 -16.40 -13.88
C LEU A 34 -2.98 -17.26 -14.63
N ASP A 35 -1.77 -17.39 -14.08
CA ASP A 35 -0.71 -18.25 -14.63
C ASP A 35 -0.72 -19.67 -14.02
N SER A 36 -1.64 -19.96 -13.10
CA SER A 36 -1.74 -21.27 -12.45
C SER A 36 -1.96 -22.40 -13.45
N ILE A 37 -1.40 -23.58 -13.13
CA ILE A 37 -1.55 -24.79 -13.96
C ILE A 37 -3.02 -25.12 -14.17
N GLU A 38 -3.85 -24.96 -13.14
CA GLU A 38 -5.29 -25.17 -13.22
C GLU A 38 -5.97 -24.22 -14.20
N ARG A 39 -5.60 -22.93 -14.19
CA ARG A 39 -6.17 -21.96 -15.13
C ARG A 39 -5.76 -22.24 -16.56
N VAL A 40 -4.50 -22.60 -16.79
CA VAL A 40 -3.99 -22.99 -18.11
C VAL A 40 -4.72 -24.24 -18.61
N ARG A 41 -4.86 -25.26 -17.76
CA ARG A 41 -5.59 -26.49 -18.11
C ARG A 41 -7.06 -26.24 -18.39
N SER A 42 -7.70 -25.33 -17.65
CA SER A 42 -9.08 -24.91 -17.91
C SER A 42 -9.24 -24.35 -19.33
N TRP A 43 -8.28 -23.52 -19.79
CA TRP A 43 -8.30 -23.04 -21.18
C TRP A 43 -8.07 -24.15 -22.19
N GLN A 44 -7.12 -25.06 -21.95
CA GLN A 44 -6.85 -26.20 -22.81
C GLN A 44 -8.12 -27.05 -23.03
N HIS A 45 -8.81 -27.43 -21.95
CA HIS A 45 -10.06 -28.19 -22.04
C HIS A 45 -11.17 -27.43 -22.78
N LYS A 46 -11.30 -26.12 -22.57
CA LYS A 46 -12.29 -25.33 -23.34
C LYS A 46 -12.03 -25.43 -24.84
N PHE A 47 -10.77 -25.40 -25.27
CA PHE A 47 -10.43 -25.56 -26.68
C PHE A 47 -10.61 -26.98 -27.19
N GLU A 48 -10.27 -27.99 -26.38
CA GLU A 48 -10.45 -29.41 -26.67
C GLU A 48 -11.92 -29.76 -26.95
N PHE A 49 -12.85 -29.21 -26.16
CA PHE A 49 -14.28 -29.48 -26.28
C PHE A 49 -15.04 -28.48 -27.18
N ALA A 50 -14.34 -27.57 -27.86
CA ALA A 50 -14.99 -26.59 -28.72
C ALA A 50 -15.59 -27.26 -29.97
N LYS A 51 -16.89 -27.08 -30.19
CA LYS A 51 -17.67 -27.77 -31.22
C LYS A 51 -17.30 -27.35 -32.64
N ASP A 52 -16.96 -26.07 -32.82
CA ASP A 52 -16.73 -25.49 -34.13
C ASP A 52 -15.69 -24.36 -34.12
N LYS A 53 -15.42 -23.82 -35.30
CA LYS A 53 -14.49 -22.70 -35.50
C LYS A 53 -14.93 -21.43 -34.76
N GLN A 54 -16.23 -21.16 -34.70
CA GLN A 54 -16.76 -19.92 -34.13
C GLN A 54 -16.61 -19.94 -32.60
N GLU A 55 -16.83 -21.08 -31.96
CA GLU A 55 -16.55 -21.30 -30.55
C GLU A 55 -15.06 -21.12 -30.22
N ARG A 56 -14.17 -21.72 -31.01
CA ARG A 56 -12.72 -21.51 -30.84
C ARG A 56 -12.31 -20.04 -30.96
N ASN A 57 -12.89 -19.29 -31.89
CA ASN A 57 -12.64 -17.85 -32.03
C ASN A 57 -13.11 -17.04 -30.82
N ARG A 58 -14.29 -17.37 -30.26
CA ARG A 58 -14.80 -16.76 -29.03
C ARG A 58 -13.88 -17.05 -27.84
N LEU A 59 -13.44 -18.30 -27.69
CA LEU A 59 -12.50 -18.70 -26.64
C LEU A 59 -11.15 -17.99 -26.77
N ALA A 60 -10.60 -17.89 -27.98
CA ALA A 60 -9.35 -17.16 -28.23
C ALA A 60 -9.46 -15.69 -27.84
N THR A 61 -10.58 -15.04 -28.18
CA THR A 61 -10.86 -13.66 -27.79
C THR A 61 -10.92 -13.50 -26.27
N ALA A 62 -11.58 -14.44 -25.58
CA ALA A 62 -11.69 -14.41 -24.13
C ALA A 62 -10.33 -14.64 -23.43
N LEU A 63 -9.54 -15.60 -23.91
CA LEU A 63 -8.17 -15.83 -23.43
C LEU A 63 -7.29 -14.60 -23.66
N HIS A 64 -7.39 -13.96 -24.83
CA HIS A 64 -6.64 -12.73 -25.11
C HIS A 64 -6.95 -11.62 -24.11
N LYS A 65 -8.24 -11.37 -23.82
CA LYS A 65 -8.66 -10.38 -22.81
C LYS A 65 -8.12 -10.71 -21.42
N GLU A 66 -8.11 -11.99 -21.04
CA GLU A 66 -7.52 -12.43 -19.78
C GLU A 66 -6.01 -12.19 -19.73
N ARG A 67 -5.27 -12.43 -20.83
CA ARG A 67 -3.83 -12.13 -20.90
C ARG A 67 -3.55 -10.63 -20.81
N LEU A 68 -4.42 -9.78 -21.37
CA LEU A 68 -4.33 -8.33 -21.18
C LEU A 68 -4.57 -7.93 -19.73
N GLN A 69 -5.55 -8.54 -19.06
CA GLN A 69 -5.81 -8.30 -17.64
C GLN A 69 -4.61 -8.73 -16.77
N ARG A 70 -4.06 -9.92 -17.02
CA ARG A 70 -2.83 -10.40 -16.37
C ARG A 70 -1.67 -9.41 -16.56
N ARG A 71 -1.53 -8.83 -17.76
CA ARG A 71 -0.49 -7.81 -18.03
C ARG A 71 -0.66 -6.59 -17.13
N LYS A 72 -1.88 -6.07 -16.98
CA LYS A 72 -2.16 -4.95 -16.07
C LYS A 72 -1.71 -5.24 -14.63
N PHE A 73 -2.02 -6.44 -14.11
CA PHE A 73 -1.55 -6.82 -12.78
C PHE A 73 -0.03 -6.89 -12.69
N LYS A 74 0.65 -7.39 -13.73
CA LYS A 74 2.12 -7.42 -13.77
C LYS A 74 2.72 -6.03 -13.80
N ASP A 75 2.13 -5.10 -14.56
CA ASP A 75 2.57 -3.71 -14.61
C ASP A 75 2.43 -3.07 -13.22
N THR A 76 1.35 -3.35 -12.48
CA THR A 76 1.19 -2.91 -11.09
C THR A 76 2.24 -3.51 -10.15
N VAL A 77 2.52 -4.82 -10.27
CA VAL A 77 3.59 -5.47 -9.50
C VAL A 77 4.93 -4.77 -9.74
N ASP A 78 5.27 -4.48 -10.99
CA ASP A 78 6.53 -3.84 -11.36
C ASP A 78 6.61 -2.39 -10.89
N LEU A 79 5.48 -1.68 -10.88
CA LEU A 79 5.41 -0.31 -10.37
C LEU A 79 5.73 -0.25 -8.86
N TYR A 80 5.22 -1.19 -8.07
CA TYR A 80 5.30 -1.14 -6.60
C TYR A 80 6.39 -2.04 -5.98
N ILE A 81 7.07 -2.88 -6.77
CA ILE A 81 8.04 -3.87 -6.25
C ILE A 81 9.13 -3.26 -5.37
N HIS A 82 9.67 -2.09 -5.74
CA HIS A 82 10.75 -1.45 -4.99
C HIS A 82 10.27 -0.89 -3.66
N VAL A 83 9.07 -0.28 -3.65
CA VAL A 83 8.46 0.26 -2.43
C VAL A 83 8.08 -0.90 -1.49
N HIS A 84 7.46 -1.95 -2.03
CA HIS A 84 7.13 -3.16 -1.27
C HIS A 84 8.37 -3.80 -0.63
N ASN A 85 9.45 -3.98 -1.41
CA ASN A 85 10.68 -4.61 -0.92
C ASN A 85 11.39 -3.74 0.12
N PHE A 86 11.38 -2.41 -0.06
CA PHE A 86 11.91 -1.50 0.94
C PHE A 86 11.12 -1.63 2.26
N SER A 87 9.79 -1.62 2.21
CA SER A 87 8.93 -1.70 3.39
C SER A 87 9.05 -3.04 4.13
N ASN A 88 9.28 -4.14 3.40
CA ASN A 88 9.37 -5.48 3.95
C ASN A 88 10.78 -5.93 4.34
N SER A 89 11.80 -5.11 4.10
CA SER A 89 13.16 -5.39 4.59
C SER A 89 13.18 -5.45 6.12
N GLU A 90 13.81 -6.48 6.69
CA GLU A 90 13.87 -6.69 8.15
C GLU A 90 14.43 -5.47 8.90
N ASN A 91 15.46 -4.83 8.33
CA ASN A 91 16.05 -3.62 8.91
C ASN A 91 15.08 -2.43 8.91
N ASN A 92 14.19 -2.37 7.92
CA ASN A 92 13.29 -1.23 7.73
C ASN A 92 12.00 -1.37 8.54
N LYS A 93 11.50 -2.58 8.80
CA LYS A 93 10.30 -2.81 9.62
C LYS A 93 10.38 -2.11 10.98
N ALA A 94 11.51 -2.23 11.66
CA ALA A 94 11.73 -1.56 12.94
C ALA A 94 11.78 -0.03 12.82
N VAL A 95 12.38 0.49 11.73
CA VAL A 95 12.45 1.93 11.44
C VAL A 95 11.06 2.49 11.15
N LEU A 96 10.27 1.82 10.30
CA LEU A 96 8.92 2.23 9.94
C LEU A 96 7.97 2.21 11.15
N LYS A 97 8.13 1.22 12.05
CA LYS A 97 7.40 1.22 13.33
C LYS A 97 7.74 2.46 14.18
N ARG A 98 9.01 2.83 14.27
CA ARG A 98 9.43 4.06 14.97
C ARG A 98 8.92 5.32 14.27
N LEU A 99 8.86 5.33 12.94
CA LEU A 99 8.28 6.42 12.16
C LEU A 99 6.81 6.65 12.51
N GLY A 100 6.01 5.58 12.64
CA GLY A 100 4.62 5.69 13.11
C GLY A 100 4.50 6.23 14.54
N GLY A 101 5.42 5.84 15.43
CA GLY A 101 5.51 6.41 16.77
C GLY A 101 5.82 7.91 16.75
N MET A 102 6.79 8.33 15.93
CA MET A 102 7.15 9.73 15.74
C MET A 102 5.99 10.55 15.16
N LEU A 103 5.24 10.00 14.19
CA LEU A 103 4.05 10.64 13.64
C LEU A 103 3.02 10.99 14.72
N ASN A 104 2.77 10.08 15.66
CA ASN A 104 1.84 10.35 16.76
C ASN A 104 2.33 11.47 17.68
N LEU A 105 3.64 11.54 17.94
CA LEU A 105 4.22 12.67 18.68
C LEU A 105 4.04 13.97 17.91
N GLN A 106 4.31 13.97 16.61
CA GLN A 106 4.16 15.14 15.74
C GLN A 106 2.72 15.65 15.73
N LYS A 107 1.72 14.76 15.58
CA LYS A 107 0.29 15.14 15.66
C LYS A 107 -0.06 15.82 16.97
N ARG A 108 0.39 15.26 18.11
CA ARG A 108 0.18 15.86 19.43
C ARG A 108 0.84 17.22 19.59
N THR A 109 2.04 17.40 19.05
CA THR A 109 2.73 18.69 19.07
C THR A 109 1.99 19.72 18.23
N GLU A 110 1.52 19.35 17.04
CA GLU A 110 0.73 20.23 16.18
C GLU A 110 -0.60 20.62 16.85
N GLU A 111 -1.34 19.64 17.40
CA GLU A 111 -2.56 19.89 18.18
C GLU A 111 -2.33 20.85 19.35
N TYR A 112 -1.22 20.68 20.07
CA TYR A 112 -0.85 21.56 21.18
C TYR A 112 -0.53 22.99 20.71
N LEU A 113 0.20 23.13 19.60
CA LEU A 113 0.56 24.45 19.06
C LEU A 113 -0.64 25.21 18.47
N ASP A 114 -1.64 24.48 17.99
CA ASP A 114 -2.88 25.03 17.44
C ASP A 114 -3.95 25.33 18.51
N SER A 115 -3.78 24.83 19.73
CA SER A 115 -4.70 25.12 20.84
C SER A 115 -4.58 26.57 21.35
N ASP A 116 -5.66 27.09 21.95
CA ASP A 116 -5.61 28.36 22.67
C ASP A 116 -4.74 28.21 23.93
N ARG A 117 -3.52 28.76 23.86
CA ARG A 117 -2.50 28.63 24.91
C ARG A 117 -2.70 29.70 25.98
N GLU A 118 -3.21 29.33 27.15
CA GLU A 118 -3.09 30.14 28.37
C GLU A 118 -1.80 29.77 29.12
N TYR A 119 -0.86 30.73 29.21
CA TYR A 119 0.32 30.59 30.05
C TYR A 119 -0.11 30.69 31.51
N LYS A 120 -0.14 29.56 32.23
CA LYS A 120 -0.16 29.59 33.68
C LYS A 120 1.25 29.93 34.15
N ALA A 121 1.46 31.20 34.50
CA ALA A 121 2.61 31.56 35.33
C ALA A 121 2.56 30.64 36.56
N GLY A 122 3.66 29.92 36.82
CA GLY A 122 3.78 29.20 38.06
C GLY A 122 3.53 30.20 39.20
N ASP A 123 2.63 29.88 40.11
CA ASP A 123 2.67 30.50 41.43
C ASP A 123 4.01 30.07 42.03
N ASP A 124 5.05 30.87 41.78
CA ASP A 124 6.30 30.85 42.53
C ASP A 124 5.96 31.34 43.95
N ASP A 125 5.35 30.46 44.73
CA ASP A 125 5.44 30.53 46.19
C ASP A 125 6.71 29.79 46.63
N ASP A 126 7.85 30.30 46.17
CA ASP A 126 9.19 29.90 46.63
C ASP A 126 9.54 30.72 47.89
N SER A 127 8.57 30.81 48.82
CA SER A 127 8.65 31.62 50.03
C SER A 127 8.54 30.82 51.33
N ASP A 128 8.83 29.51 51.35
CA ASP A 128 8.98 28.80 52.64
C ASP A 128 9.85 27.53 52.59
N ARG A 129 11.16 27.72 52.44
CA ARG A 129 12.17 26.73 52.85
C ARG A 129 13.17 27.38 53.81
N GLY A 130 12.67 27.73 55.00
CA GLY A 130 13.47 27.99 56.19
C GLY A 130 13.86 26.71 56.92
#